data_AF-A0A661NDB0-F1
#
_entry.id   AF-A0A661NDB0-F1
#
_cell.length_a   1.000
_cell.length_b   1.000
_cell.length_c   1.000
_cell.angle_alpha   90.00
_cell.angle_beta   90.00
_cell.angle_gamma   90.00
#
_symmetry.space_group_name_H-M   'P 1'
#
loop_
_entity.id
_entity.type
_entity.pdbx_description
1 polymer ?
#
loop_
_entity_poly.entity_id
_entity_poly.type
_entity_poly.pdbx_seq_one_letter_code
_entity_poly.pdbx_strand_id
1 'polypeptide(L)'
;MSQISPPHPDRPGRRPALLSAAPMDRRAIARELTLVYVAIAALTFAITRGRDIPPFDQWVHLAVGGLFLLSAMRLAQREPGGMRRMGIDLEGVLVPPEISEDGEEEPGSRDFLGLRELGRTLRRAAPAALRESGFALFLALVIFPPFALGFSFYHGPSHPFTPSLPRDPLAFALAQVLVVALPEEALFRGYFQTRLSDVFAKKHRILGTDVSLVALVIQAALFALVHFVVDGSPERLAVFFPGLLFGWIRARRGGIGAAILFHALSNLYSDVLVRGWLG
;
A
#
# COMPACT_ATOMS: atom_id res chain seq x y z
N MET A 1 14.00 -69.89 24.47
CA MET A 1 14.23 -68.70 25.31
C MET A 1 14.96 -67.68 24.47
N SER A 2 14.22 -66.74 23.88
CA SER A 2 14.74 -65.71 22.96
C SER A 2 15.09 -64.46 23.78
N GLN A 3 16.34 -63.99 23.68
CA GLN A 3 16.80 -62.81 24.39
C GLN A 3 16.36 -61.53 23.66
N ILE A 4 15.70 -60.63 24.39
CA ILE A 4 15.31 -59.31 23.91
C ILE A 4 16.39 -58.32 24.38
N SER A 5 17.13 -57.76 23.42
CA SER A 5 18.06 -56.65 23.67
C SER A 5 17.28 -55.34 23.92
N PRO A 6 17.74 -54.45 24.82
CA PRO A 6 17.07 -53.19 25.09
C PRO A 6 17.35 -52.13 24.00
N PRO A 7 16.45 -51.13 23.82
CA PRO A 7 16.60 -50.09 22.82
C PRO A 7 17.66 -49.04 23.20
N HIS A 8 18.40 -48.61 22.19
CA HIS A 8 19.47 -47.61 22.24
C HIS A 8 18.89 -46.20 22.42
N PRO A 9 19.42 -45.34 23.32
CA PRO A 9 18.90 -43.98 23.48
C PRO A 9 19.28 -43.05 22.32
N ASP A 10 18.31 -42.20 21.97
CA ASP A 10 18.27 -41.22 20.89
C ASP A 10 19.55 -40.37 20.74
N ARG A 11 20.01 -40.26 19.49
CA ARG A 11 20.93 -39.20 19.07
C ARG A 11 20.13 -37.88 18.97
N PRO A 12 20.58 -36.77 19.56
CA PRO A 12 19.93 -35.49 19.36
C PRO A 12 20.00 -35.12 17.87
N GLY A 13 18.84 -35.02 17.23
CA GLY A 13 18.69 -34.59 15.86
C GLY A 13 19.38 -33.23 15.64
N ARG A 14 20.33 -33.20 14.70
CA ARG A 14 20.84 -31.96 14.13
C ARG A 14 19.65 -31.15 13.62
N ARG A 15 19.30 -30.05 14.29
CA ARG A 15 18.47 -29.01 13.69
C ARG A 15 19.15 -28.61 12.39
N PRO A 16 18.45 -28.63 11.23
CA PRO A 16 19.04 -28.09 10.01
C PRO A 16 19.41 -26.64 10.31
N ALA A 17 20.69 -26.33 10.12
CA ALA A 17 21.18 -24.96 10.18
C ALA A 17 20.29 -24.16 9.22
N LEU A 18 19.51 -23.22 9.76
CA LEU A 18 18.89 -22.16 8.99
C LEU A 18 19.98 -21.60 8.08
N LEU A 19 19.85 -21.86 6.78
CA LEU A 19 20.68 -21.23 5.76
C LEU A 19 20.62 -19.73 6.05
N SER A 20 21.70 -19.22 6.62
CA SER A 20 21.88 -17.79 6.85
C SER A 20 21.75 -17.15 5.48
N ALA A 21 20.63 -16.50 5.21
CA ALA A 21 20.48 -15.66 4.03
C ALA A 21 21.74 -14.78 3.95
N ALA A 22 22.41 -14.79 2.80
CA ALA A 22 23.60 -13.98 2.60
C ALA A 22 23.28 -12.54 3.06
N PRO A 23 24.17 -11.89 3.84
CA PRO A 23 23.89 -10.57 4.36
C PRO A 23 23.58 -9.63 3.19
N MET A 24 22.36 -9.11 3.17
CA MET A 24 21.88 -8.23 2.11
C MET A 24 22.79 -7.00 2.02
N ASP A 25 23.25 -6.68 0.80
CA ASP A 25 24.06 -5.49 0.56
C ASP A 25 23.21 -4.23 0.70
N ARG A 26 23.21 -3.65 1.91
CA ARG A 26 22.46 -2.43 2.24
C ARG A 26 22.82 -1.26 1.34
N ARG A 27 24.06 -1.18 0.83
CA ARG A 27 24.47 -0.09 -0.08
C ARG A 27 23.85 -0.27 -1.45
N ALA A 28 23.80 -1.50 -1.97
CA ALA A 28 23.11 -1.80 -3.22
C ALA A 28 21.62 -1.46 -3.14
N ILE A 29 20.95 -1.82 -2.03
CA ILE A 29 19.52 -1.51 -1.80
C ILE A 29 19.30 0.01 -1.71
N ALA A 30 20.13 0.73 -0.95
CA ALA A 30 20.01 2.19 -0.84
C ALA A 30 20.23 2.90 -2.20
N ARG A 31 21.15 2.39 -3.03
CA ARG A 31 21.37 2.88 -4.39
C ARG A 31 20.17 2.61 -5.28
N GLU A 32 19.62 1.39 -5.23
CA GLU A 32 18.40 1.03 -5.97
C GLU A 32 17.24 1.94 -5.59
N LEU A 33 16.96 2.11 -4.30
CA LEU A 33 15.88 2.98 -3.81
C LEU A 33 16.04 4.42 -4.27
N THR A 34 17.27 4.96 -4.21
CA THR A 34 17.56 6.31 -4.70
C THR A 34 17.29 6.42 -6.20
N LEU A 35 17.79 5.48 -7.01
CA LEU A 35 17.61 5.50 -8.46
C LEU A 35 16.14 5.35 -8.86
N VAL A 36 15.42 4.42 -8.24
CA VAL A 36 13.99 4.22 -8.48
C VAL A 36 13.22 5.48 -8.09
N TYR A 37 13.50 6.07 -6.93
CA TYR A 37 12.82 7.29 -6.50
C TYR A 37 13.06 8.46 -7.44
N VAL A 38 14.32 8.71 -7.84
CA VAL A 38 14.66 9.79 -8.78
C VAL A 38 13.97 9.57 -10.13
N ALA A 39 13.99 8.34 -10.66
CA ALA A 39 13.33 8.02 -11.92
C ALA A 39 11.81 8.22 -11.83
N ILE A 40 11.17 7.72 -10.77
CA ILE A 40 9.75 7.91 -10.53
C ILE A 40 9.41 9.40 -10.42
N ALA A 41 10.13 10.16 -9.59
CA ALA A 41 9.86 11.58 -9.41
C ALA A 41 10.03 12.37 -10.71
N ALA A 42 11.07 12.10 -11.49
CA ALA A 42 11.31 12.75 -12.78
C ALA A 42 10.21 12.40 -13.81
N LEU A 43 9.82 11.13 -13.90
CA LEU A 43 8.74 10.70 -14.81
C LEU A 43 7.39 11.26 -14.40
N THR A 44 7.06 11.26 -13.11
CA THR A 44 5.82 11.87 -12.60
C THR A 44 5.82 13.36 -12.90
N PHE A 45 6.92 14.07 -12.64
CA PHE A 45 7.05 15.48 -12.99
C PHE A 45 6.81 15.71 -14.48
N ALA A 46 7.48 14.95 -15.35
CA ALA A 46 7.31 15.06 -16.81
C ALA A 46 5.86 14.78 -17.26
N ILE A 47 5.25 13.70 -16.77
CA ILE A 47 3.86 13.34 -17.09
C ILE A 47 2.90 14.45 -16.64
N THR A 48 3.15 15.06 -15.48
CA THR A 48 2.28 16.12 -14.94
C THR A 48 2.38 17.44 -15.69
N ARG A 49 3.45 17.68 -16.48
CA ARG A 49 3.50 18.78 -17.46
C ARG A 49 2.52 18.57 -18.61
N GLY A 50 2.08 17.33 -18.86
CA GLY A 50 1.01 17.03 -19.80
C GLY A 50 -0.35 17.64 -19.45
N ARG A 51 -0.55 18.12 -18.20
CA ARG A 51 -1.78 18.85 -17.81
C ARG A 51 -2.00 20.11 -18.63
N ASP A 52 -0.94 20.72 -19.16
CA ASP A 52 -1.00 21.94 -19.96
C ASP A 52 -1.34 21.65 -21.44
N ILE A 53 -1.54 20.37 -21.82
CA ILE A 53 -1.79 19.93 -23.19
C ILE A 53 -3.20 19.30 -23.27
N PRO A 54 -4.21 19.98 -23.85
CA PRO A 54 -5.63 19.61 -23.77
C PRO A 54 -6.08 18.18 -24.16
N PRO A 55 -5.41 17.44 -25.07
CA PRO A 55 -5.76 16.01 -25.26
C PRO A 55 -5.24 15.09 -24.15
N PHE A 56 -4.24 15.52 -23.37
CA PHE A 56 -3.52 14.69 -22.41
C PHE A 56 -3.91 14.93 -20.96
N ASP A 57 -4.49 16.08 -20.62
CA ASP A 57 -4.86 16.49 -19.27
C ASP A 57 -5.70 15.43 -18.51
N GLN A 58 -6.70 14.86 -19.18
CA GLN A 58 -7.60 13.83 -18.64
C GLN A 58 -6.88 12.50 -18.34
N TRP A 59 -5.74 12.24 -18.99
CA TRP A 59 -4.99 10.99 -18.85
C TRP A 59 -3.84 11.06 -17.85
N VAL A 60 -3.46 12.26 -17.41
CA VAL A 60 -2.29 12.47 -16.51
C VAL A 60 -2.40 11.61 -15.26
N HIS A 61 -3.54 11.63 -14.58
CA HIS A 61 -3.73 10.87 -13.34
C HIS A 61 -3.66 9.36 -13.58
N LEU A 62 -4.23 8.87 -14.68
CA LEU A 62 -4.14 7.46 -15.05
C LEU A 62 -2.70 7.06 -15.40
N ALA A 63 -1.96 7.91 -16.11
CA ALA A 63 -0.57 7.67 -16.48
C ALA A 63 0.34 7.62 -15.24
N VAL A 64 0.16 8.54 -14.28
CA VAL A 64 0.90 8.52 -13.01
C VAL A 64 0.54 7.30 -12.17
N GLY A 65 -0.75 6.99 -12.02
CA GLY A 65 -1.20 5.79 -11.31
C GLY A 65 -0.66 4.51 -11.96
N GLY A 66 -0.69 4.42 -13.28
CA GLY A 66 -0.10 3.31 -14.04
C GLY A 66 1.41 3.19 -13.81
N LEU A 67 2.15 4.30 -13.86
CA LEU A 67 3.58 4.34 -13.56
C LEU A 67 3.87 3.77 -12.18
N PHE A 68 3.13 4.19 -11.15
CA PHE A 68 3.35 3.77 -9.76
C PHE A 68 3.02 2.29 -9.57
N LEU A 69 1.82 1.85 -10.00
CA LEU A 69 1.37 0.49 -9.79
C LEU A 69 2.23 -0.51 -10.57
N LEU A 70 2.50 -0.26 -11.85
CA LEU A 70 3.32 -1.15 -12.67
C LEU A 70 4.76 -1.22 -12.18
N SER A 71 5.32 -0.09 -11.70
CA SER A 71 6.65 -0.09 -11.11
C SER A 71 6.67 -0.91 -9.81
N ALA A 72 5.70 -0.69 -8.92
CA ALA A 72 5.58 -1.44 -7.67
C ALA A 72 5.48 -2.95 -7.92
N MET A 73 4.64 -3.37 -8.87
CA MET A 73 4.48 -4.79 -9.24
C MET A 73 5.75 -5.39 -9.83
N ARG A 74 6.39 -4.71 -10.80
CA ARG A 74 7.63 -5.20 -11.44
C ARG A 74 8.79 -5.29 -10.45
N LEU A 75 8.91 -4.31 -9.56
CA LEU A 75 9.95 -4.30 -8.54
C LEU A 75 9.69 -5.37 -7.47
N ALA A 76 8.44 -5.57 -7.07
CA ALA A 76 8.07 -6.63 -6.14
C ALA A 76 8.38 -8.03 -6.69
N GLN A 77 8.15 -8.27 -7.98
CA GLN A 77 8.44 -9.57 -8.63
C GLN A 77 9.93 -9.93 -8.66
N ARG A 78 10.82 -8.95 -8.56
CA ARG A 78 12.28 -9.18 -8.55
C ARG A 78 12.82 -9.56 -7.17
N GLU A 79 12.03 -9.34 -6.13
CA GLU A 79 12.45 -9.53 -4.75
C GLU A 79 11.97 -10.88 -4.18
N PRO A 80 12.78 -11.54 -3.32
CA PRO A 80 12.34 -12.74 -2.61
C PRO A 80 11.04 -12.48 -1.82
N GLY A 81 10.06 -13.37 -1.98
CA GLY A 81 8.74 -13.23 -1.35
C GLY A 81 7.74 -12.35 -2.13
N GLY A 82 8.16 -11.76 -3.26
CA GLY A 82 7.25 -11.19 -4.26
C GLY A 82 6.30 -10.11 -3.75
N MET A 83 5.11 -10.04 -4.36
CA MET A 83 4.04 -9.11 -3.99
C MET A 83 3.52 -9.33 -2.57
N ARG A 84 3.53 -10.57 -2.07
CA ARG A 84 3.06 -10.91 -0.72
C ARG A 84 3.94 -10.30 0.37
N ARG A 85 5.26 -10.34 0.20
CA ARG A 85 6.19 -9.66 1.11
C ARG A 85 5.97 -8.15 1.13
N MET A 86 5.74 -7.57 -0.04
CA MET A 86 5.41 -6.15 -0.17
C MET A 86 3.99 -5.84 0.32
N GLY A 87 3.16 -6.84 0.61
CA GLY A 87 1.77 -6.66 1.06
C GLY A 87 0.86 -6.08 -0.03
N ILE A 88 1.27 -6.23 -1.29
CA ILE A 88 0.57 -5.77 -2.50
C ILE A 88 -0.40 -6.84 -3.01
N ASP A 89 -0.23 -8.10 -2.61
CA ASP A 89 -1.03 -9.25 -3.07
C ASP A 89 -2.51 -9.21 -2.66
N LEU A 90 -2.89 -8.27 -1.77
CA LEU A 90 -4.23 -8.10 -1.23
C LEU A 90 -4.81 -9.42 -0.69
N GLU A 91 -4.01 -10.14 0.11
CA GLU A 91 -4.39 -11.45 0.70
C GLU A 91 -4.65 -12.53 -0.37
N GLY A 92 -3.79 -12.58 -1.40
CA GLY A 92 -3.85 -13.58 -2.46
C GLY A 92 -4.88 -13.31 -3.56
N VAL A 93 -5.42 -12.09 -3.65
CA VAL A 93 -6.28 -11.70 -4.78
C VAL A 93 -5.46 -11.53 -6.07
N LEU A 94 -4.25 -11.00 -5.96
CA LEU A 94 -3.38 -10.76 -7.13
C LEU A 94 -2.47 -11.95 -7.48
N VAL A 95 -2.36 -12.95 -6.61
CA VAL A 95 -1.52 -14.13 -6.82
C VAL A 95 -2.44 -15.35 -6.85
N PRO A 96 -2.53 -16.11 -7.97
CA PRO A 96 -3.28 -17.35 -8.00
C PRO A 96 -2.82 -18.28 -6.88
N PRO A 97 -3.72 -19.07 -6.26
CA PRO A 97 -3.30 -20.07 -5.29
C PRO A 97 -2.27 -20.99 -5.95
N GLU A 98 -1.16 -21.26 -5.25
CA GLU A 98 -0.20 -22.29 -5.67
C GLU A 98 -0.99 -23.57 -5.94
N ILE A 99 -0.90 -24.08 -7.17
CA ILE A 99 -1.52 -25.34 -7.55
C ILE A 99 -0.87 -26.38 -6.63
N SER A 100 -1.65 -26.95 -5.71
CA SER A 100 -1.20 -28.07 -4.91
C SER A 100 -0.81 -29.21 -5.85
N GLU A 101 0.37 -29.80 -5.65
CA GLU A 101 0.87 -30.94 -6.43
C GLU A 101 -0.09 -32.15 -6.38
N ASP A 102 -1.06 -32.15 -5.46
CA ASP A 102 -2.14 -33.11 -5.36
C ASP A 102 -3.49 -32.42 -5.64
N GLY A 103 -4.06 -32.60 -6.84
CA GLY A 103 -5.43 -32.18 -7.13
C GLY A 103 -5.71 -31.87 -8.58
N GLU A 104 -5.86 -32.92 -9.39
CA GLU A 104 -6.55 -33.01 -10.67
C GLU A 104 -7.13 -31.69 -11.21
N GLU A 105 -6.44 -31.09 -12.20
CA GLU A 105 -7.08 -30.12 -13.09
C GLU A 105 -8.19 -30.88 -13.86
N GLU A 106 -9.45 -30.71 -13.47
CA GLU A 106 -10.56 -31.15 -14.32
C GLU A 106 -10.50 -30.39 -15.66
N PRO A 107 -10.16 -31.06 -16.78
CA PRO A 107 -10.06 -30.42 -18.07
C PRO A 107 -11.48 -30.29 -18.64
N GLY A 108 -12.17 -29.20 -18.31
CA GLY A 108 -13.51 -28.99 -18.88
C GLY A 108 -14.32 -27.78 -18.45
N SER A 109 -13.95 -27.01 -17.42
CA SER A 109 -14.83 -25.94 -16.90
C SER A 109 -14.21 -24.55 -16.86
N ARG A 110 -13.48 -24.17 -17.91
CA ARG A 110 -13.26 -22.74 -18.20
C ARG A 110 -14.61 -22.11 -18.55
N ASP A 111 -15.27 -21.57 -17.52
CA ASP A 111 -16.45 -20.71 -17.66
C ASP A 111 -16.13 -19.67 -18.76
N PHE A 112 -16.93 -19.60 -19.83
CA PHE A 112 -16.58 -18.85 -21.05
C PHE A 112 -16.26 -17.35 -20.79
N LEU A 113 -16.75 -16.80 -19.67
CA LEU A 113 -16.43 -15.46 -19.17
C LEU A 113 -15.62 -15.41 -17.86
N GLY A 114 -15.26 -16.54 -17.25
CA GLY A 114 -14.56 -16.58 -15.96
C GLY A 114 -15.36 -16.02 -14.77
N LEU A 115 -16.68 -15.80 -14.91
CA LEU A 115 -17.52 -15.17 -13.88
C LEU A 115 -17.60 -16.00 -12.60
N ARG A 116 -17.66 -17.32 -12.71
CA ARG A 116 -17.62 -18.23 -11.54
C ARG A 116 -16.28 -18.17 -10.82
N GLU A 117 -15.19 -18.03 -11.56
CA GLU A 117 -13.85 -17.87 -10.97
C GLU A 117 -13.72 -16.52 -10.26
N LEU A 118 -14.17 -15.43 -10.91
CA LEU A 118 -14.25 -14.11 -10.29
C LEU A 118 -15.10 -14.14 -9.01
N GLY A 119 -16.28 -14.77 -9.06
CA GLY A 119 -17.15 -14.92 -7.89
C GLY A 119 -16.50 -15.70 -6.75
N ARG A 120 -15.74 -16.77 -7.07
CA ARG A 120 -14.95 -17.52 -6.08
C ARG A 120 -13.84 -16.65 -5.47
N THR A 121 -13.11 -15.90 -6.29
CA THR A 121 -12.05 -14.98 -5.84
C THR A 121 -12.61 -13.86 -4.96
N LEU A 122 -13.69 -13.23 -5.36
CA LEU A 122 -14.37 -12.19 -4.57
C LEU A 122 -14.86 -12.75 -3.23
N ARG A 123 -15.46 -13.95 -3.22
CA ARG A 123 -15.92 -14.59 -1.99
C ARG A 123 -14.77 -14.95 -1.05
N ARG A 124 -13.61 -15.35 -1.59
CA ARG A 124 -12.38 -15.59 -0.82
C ARG A 124 -11.79 -14.30 -0.27
N ALA A 125 -11.86 -13.21 -1.04
CA ALA A 125 -11.36 -11.89 -0.65
C ALA A 125 -12.26 -11.16 0.36
N ALA A 126 -13.56 -11.44 0.36
CA ALA A 126 -14.56 -10.69 1.13
C ALA A 126 -14.25 -10.59 2.64
N PRO A 127 -13.86 -11.66 3.37
CA PRO A 127 -13.52 -11.55 4.79
C PRO A 127 -12.32 -10.64 5.06
N ALA A 128 -11.29 -10.72 4.21
CA ALA A 128 -10.12 -9.84 4.30
C ALA A 128 -10.52 -8.39 4.01
N ALA A 129 -11.26 -8.15 2.92
CA ALA A 129 -11.75 -6.84 2.55
C ALA A 129 -12.60 -6.21 3.67
N LEU A 130 -13.52 -6.97 4.29
CA LEU A 130 -14.33 -6.50 5.42
C LEU A 130 -13.48 -6.13 6.63
N ARG A 131 -12.47 -6.95 6.97
CA ARG A 131 -11.56 -6.70 8.09
C ARG A 131 -10.70 -5.46 7.87
N GLU A 132 -10.12 -5.31 6.68
CA GLU A 132 -9.35 -4.12 6.32
C GLU A 132 -10.24 -2.87 6.28
N SER A 133 -11.47 -3.01 5.78
CA SER A 133 -12.45 -1.92 5.73
C SER A 133 -12.88 -1.48 7.13
N GLY A 134 -13.22 -2.43 7.99
CA GLY A 134 -13.57 -2.15 9.39
C GLY A 134 -12.44 -1.44 10.14
N PHE A 135 -11.18 -1.84 9.89
CA PHE A 135 -10.03 -1.17 10.50
C PHE A 135 -9.85 0.27 9.99
N ALA A 136 -9.95 0.50 8.68
CA ALA A 136 -9.86 1.83 8.08
C ALA A 136 -11.00 2.74 8.55
N LEU A 137 -12.24 2.23 8.60
CA LEU A 137 -13.41 2.98 9.08
C LEU A 137 -13.29 3.33 10.57
N PHE A 138 -12.78 2.40 11.40
CA PHE A 138 -12.50 2.68 12.80
C PHE A 138 -11.49 3.83 12.95
N LEU A 139 -10.39 3.81 12.19
CA LEU A 139 -9.42 4.90 12.21
C LEU A 139 -10.02 6.21 11.71
N ALA A 140 -10.83 6.17 10.65
CA ALA A 140 -11.51 7.36 10.14
C ALA A 140 -12.42 7.98 11.22
N LEU A 141 -13.19 7.16 11.94
CA LEU A 141 -14.05 7.62 13.03
C LEU A 141 -13.27 8.31 14.16
N VAL A 142 -12.04 7.84 14.44
CA VAL A 142 -11.18 8.42 15.49
C VAL A 142 -10.46 9.69 15.02
N ILE A 143 -10.01 9.73 13.78
CA ILE A 143 -9.07 10.76 13.28
C ILE A 143 -9.81 11.89 12.56
N PHE A 144 -10.88 11.60 11.83
CA PHE A 144 -11.56 12.61 11.01
C PHE A 144 -12.22 13.72 11.84
N PRO A 145 -12.89 13.44 12.98
CA PRO A 145 -13.46 14.51 13.80
C PRO A 145 -12.43 15.55 14.29
N PRO A 146 -11.31 15.18 14.95
CA PRO A 146 -10.30 16.18 15.33
C PRO A 146 -9.62 16.81 14.11
N PHE A 147 -9.47 16.09 13.00
CA PHE A 147 -8.95 16.66 11.76
C PHE A 147 -9.84 17.78 11.21
N ALA A 148 -11.17 17.60 11.17
CA ALA A 148 -12.09 18.65 10.72
C ALA A 148 -12.06 19.89 11.63
N LEU A 149 -11.95 19.69 12.95
CA LEU A 149 -11.78 20.82 13.89
C LEU A 149 -10.49 21.59 13.60
N GLY A 150 -9.38 20.86 13.41
CA GLY A 150 -8.10 21.46 13.05
C GLY A 150 -8.12 22.15 11.68
N PHE A 151 -8.79 21.55 10.69
CA PHE A 151 -8.96 22.11 9.35
C PHE A 151 -9.72 23.45 9.40
N SER A 152 -10.86 23.47 10.12
CA SER A 152 -11.66 24.68 10.33
C SER A 152 -10.85 25.77 11.03
N PHE A 153 -10.16 25.43 12.12
CA PHE A 153 -9.33 26.38 12.85
C PHE A 153 -8.19 26.96 12.00
N TYR A 154 -7.51 26.14 11.21
CA TYR A 154 -6.36 26.55 10.41
C TYR A 154 -6.75 27.41 9.20
N HIS A 155 -7.79 27.02 8.46
CA HIS A 155 -8.16 27.71 7.22
C HIS A 155 -9.09 28.91 7.48
N GLY A 156 -9.86 28.89 8.56
CA GLY A 156 -10.90 29.89 8.83
C GLY A 156 -12.06 29.75 7.83
N PRO A 157 -13.21 29.19 8.21
CA PRO A 157 -14.32 28.97 7.29
C PRO A 157 -14.80 30.28 6.64
N SER A 158 -14.93 30.29 5.31
CA SER A 158 -15.47 31.43 4.58
C SER A 158 -16.97 31.62 4.83
N HIS A 159 -17.66 30.52 5.15
CA HIS A 159 -19.10 30.46 5.42
C HIS A 159 -19.41 29.25 6.34
N PRO A 160 -20.63 29.15 6.92
CA PRO A 160 -21.05 27.96 7.66
C PRO A 160 -20.95 26.70 6.81
N PHE A 161 -20.63 25.55 7.42
CA PHE A 161 -20.44 24.31 6.66
C PHE A 161 -21.65 23.95 5.82
N THR A 162 -21.46 23.80 4.50
CA THR A 162 -22.49 23.31 3.58
C THR A 162 -22.05 21.98 2.97
N PRO A 163 -22.72 20.85 3.25
CA PRO A 163 -22.35 19.57 2.66
C PRO A 163 -22.45 19.63 1.13
N SER A 164 -21.33 19.45 0.45
CA SER A 164 -21.25 19.47 -1.01
C SER A 164 -20.44 18.27 -1.49
N LEU A 165 -21.05 17.47 -2.37
CA LEU A 165 -20.46 16.27 -2.93
C LEU A 165 -20.09 16.49 -4.41
N PRO A 166 -19.12 15.73 -4.95
CA PRO A 166 -18.89 15.66 -6.38
C PRO A 166 -20.16 15.26 -7.15
N ARG A 167 -20.24 15.65 -8.43
CA ARG A 167 -21.40 15.32 -9.29
C ARG A 167 -21.68 13.82 -9.38
N ASP A 168 -20.62 13.01 -9.40
CA ASP A 168 -20.69 11.55 -9.32
C ASP A 168 -19.83 11.05 -8.15
N PRO A 169 -20.42 10.91 -6.95
CA PRO A 169 -19.67 10.50 -5.76
C PRO A 169 -19.10 9.09 -5.86
N LEU A 170 -19.79 8.17 -6.57
CA LEU A 170 -19.36 6.78 -6.70
C LEU A 170 -18.16 6.67 -7.64
N ALA A 171 -18.24 7.29 -8.83
CA ALA A 171 -17.11 7.32 -9.75
C ALA A 171 -15.91 8.01 -9.11
N PHE A 172 -16.13 9.09 -8.37
CA PHE A 172 -15.07 9.77 -7.63
C PHE A 172 -14.43 8.86 -6.57
N ALA A 173 -15.25 8.16 -5.76
CA ALA A 173 -14.74 7.21 -4.76
C ALA A 173 -13.92 6.08 -5.40
N LEU A 174 -14.40 5.50 -6.51
CA LEU A 174 -13.68 4.46 -7.23
C LEU A 174 -12.37 4.98 -7.82
N ALA A 175 -12.35 6.19 -8.37
CA ALA A 175 -11.12 6.81 -8.86
C ALA A 175 -10.10 7.01 -7.72
N GLN A 176 -10.56 7.49 -6.55
CA GLN A 176 -9.69 7.67 -5.39
C GLN A 176 -9.12 6.34 -4.89
N VAL A 177 -9.89 5.25 -4.93
CA VAL A 177 -9.38 3.92 -4.55
C VAL A 177 -8.43 3.34 -5.59
N LEU A 178 -8.83 3.31 -6.87
CA LEU A 178 -8.16 2.53 -7.91
C LEU A 178 -7.06 3.30 -8.65
N VAL A 179 -7.26 4.60 -8.88
CA VAL A 179 -6.35 5.43 -9.69
C VAL A 179 -5.35 6.19 -8.80
N VAL A 180 -5.73 6.51 -7.57
CA VAL A 180 -4.90 7.29 -6.63
C VAL A 180 -4.31 6.39 -5.54
N ALA A 181 -5.14 5.92 -4.60
CA ALA A 181 -4.67 5.26 -3.40
C ALA A 181 -3.98 3.92 -3.68
N LEU A 182 -4.55 3.04 -4.51
CA LEU A 182 -3.94 1.74 -4.81
C LEU A 182 -2.52 1.88 -5.38
N PRO A 183 -2.28 2.67 -6.45
CA PRO A 183 -0.93 2.86 -6.97
C PRO A 183 0.05 3.48 -5.97
N GLU A 184 -0.38 4.52 -5.26
CA GLU A 184 0.47 5.22 -4.29
C GLU A 184 0.83 4.34 -3.10
N GLU A 185 -0.12 3.63 -2.53
CA GLU A 185 0.13 2.70 -1.42
C GLU A 185 0.98 1.51 -1.87
N ALA A 186 0.77 0.97 -3.07
CA ALA A 186 1.59 -0.12 -3.59
C ALA A 186 3.06 0.31 -3.73
N LEU A 187 3.32 1.51 -4.25
CA LEU A 187 4.69 1.99 -4.44
C LEU A 187 5.36 2.40 -3.12
N PHE A 188 4.72 3.26 -2.33
CA PHE A 188 5.34 3.84 -1.15
C PHE A 188 5.31 2.90 0.06
N ARG A 189 4.15 2.27 0.34
CA ARG A 189 3.95 1.44 1.52
C ARG A 189 4.28 -0.02 1.22
N GLY A 190 4.04 -0.45 -0.03
CA GLY A 190 4.45 -1.75 -0.50
C GLY A 190 5.96 -1.83 -0.72
N TYR A 191 6.47 -1.18 -1.77
CA TYR A 191 7.87 -1.31 -2.16
C TYR A 191 8.84 -0.49 -1.28
N PHE A 192 8.72 0.85 -1.25
CA PHE A 192 9.71 1.69 -0.57
C PHE A 192 9.82 1.41 0.93
N GLN A 193 8.70 1.35 1.65
CA GLN A 193 8.70 1.09 3.10
C GLN A 193 9.32 -0.28 3.43
N THR A 194 9.03 -1.32 2.64
CA THR A 194 9.59 -2.67 2.85
C THR A 194 11.10 -2.66 2.62
N ARG A 195 11.57 -2.11 1.49
CA ARG A 195 13.01 -2.08 1.18
C ARG A 195 13.80 -1.14 2.09
N LEU A 196 13.21 -0.03 2.54
CA LEU A 196 13.82 0.82 3.56
C LEU A 196 13.94 0.08 4.89
N SER A 197 12.98 -0.77 5.25
CA SER A 197 13.05 -1.60 6.46
C SER A 197 14.17 -2.65 6.38
N ASP A 198 14.56 -3.06 5.16
CA ASP A 198 15.71 -3.94 4.93
C ASP A 198 17.05 -3.24 5.19
N VAL A 199 17.14 -1.96 4.82
CA VAL A 199 18.30 -1.11 5.11
C VAL A 199 18.36 -0.78 6.61
N PHE A 200 17.22 -0.41 7.19
CA PHE A 200 17.07 0.05 8.56
C PHE A 200 16.36 -0.99 9.44
N ALA A 201 17.06 -2.08 9.77
CA ALA A 201 16.48 -3.23 10.46
C ALA A 201 16.02 -2.98 11.93
N LYS A 202 16.44 -1.87 12.56
CA LYS A 202 16.07 -1.58 13.95
C LYS A 202 14.58 -1.27 14.04
N LYS A 203 13.84 -2.08 14.81
CA LYS A 203 12.41 -1.92 15.04
C LYS A 203 12.12 -1.26 16.39
N HIS A 204 11.03 -0.50 16.42
CA HIS A 204 10.48 0.16 17.58
C HIS A 204 9.00 -0.20 17.70
N ARG A 205 8.52 -0.43 18.93
CA ARG A 205 7.11 -0.71 19.19
C ARG A 205 6.34 0.61 19.28
N ILE A 206 5.41 0.83 18.35
CA ILE A 206 4.53 2.02 18.32
C ILE A 206 3.09 1.55 18.25
N LEU A 207 2.29 1.91 19.26
CA LEU A 207 0.87 1.54 19.36
C LEU A 207 0.61 0.04 19.08
N GLY A 208 1.45 -0.83 19.64
CA GLY A 208 1.31 -2.28 19.49
C GLY A 208 1.87 -2.87 18.18
N THR A 209 2.56 -2.08 17.35
CA THR A 209 3.15 -2.52 16.07
C THR A 209 4.67 -2.33 16.07
N ASP A 210 5.41 -3.31 15.57
CA ASP A 210 6.86 -3.18 15.37
C ASP A 210 7.16 -2.50 14.03
N VAL A 211 7.75 -1.31 14.07
CA VAL A 211 8.08 -0.51 12.88
C VAL A 211 9.52 -0.06 12.89
N SER A 212 10.17 -0.02 11.73
CA SER A 212 11.42 0.73 11.59
C SER A 212 11.10 2.21 11.50
N LEU A 213 11.43 2.97 12.55
CA LEU A 213 11.16 4.41 12.61
C LEU A 213 11.82 5.18 11.46
N VAL A 214 13.07 4.82 11.14
CA VAL A 214 13.81 5.47 10.06
C VAL A 214 13.17 5.16 8.71
N ALA A 215 12.79 3.91 8.46
CA ALA A 215 12.08 3.55 7.23
C ALA A 215 10.72 4.26 7.12
N LEU A 216 9.98 4.36 8.23
CA LEU A 216 8.68 5.01 8.30
C LEU A 216 8.76 6.52 8.00
N VAL A 217 9.76 7.20 8.54
CA VAL A 217 9.98 8.63 8.30
C VAL A 217 10.48 8.87 6.87
N ILE A 218 11.45 8.09 6.40
CA ILE A 218 11.98 8.27 5.04
C ILE A 218 10.90 7.99 4.00
N GLN A 219 10.10 6.92 4.12
CA GLN A 219 9.04 6.66 3.14
C GLN A 219 8.01 7.81 3.10
N ALA A 220 7.65 8.38 4.26
CA ALA A 220 6.71 9.49 4.33
C ALA A 220 7.33 10.77 3.73
N ALA A 221 8.62 10.99 3.95
CA ALA A 221 9.35 12.12 3.36
C ALA A 221 9.45 12.00 1.84
N LEU A 222 9.75 10.82 1.31
CA LEU A 222 9.74 10.55 -0.13
C LEU A 222 8.35 10.76 -0.73
N PHE A 223 7.30 10.31 -0.02
CA PHE A 223 5.91 10.54 -0.43
C PHE A 223 5.56 12.04 -0.49
N ALA A 224 5.93 12.81 0.53
CA ALA A 224 5.70 14.26 0.56
C ALA A 224 6.53 15.02 -0.49
N LEU A 225 7.78 14.60 -0.70
CA LEU A 225 8.69 15.25 -1.64
C LEU A 225 8.24 15.08 -3.09
N VAL A 226 7.70 13.91 -3.49
CA VAL A 226 7.17 13.77 -4.86
C VAL A 226 5.98 14.70 -5.10
N HIS A 227 5.11 14.90 -4.10
CA HIS A 227 3.99 15.84 -4.20
C HIS A 227 4.47 17.28 -4.33
N PHE A 228 5.47 17.67 -3.53
CA PHE A 228 6.09 18.99 -3.63
C PHE A 228 6.75 19.22 -4.99
N VAL A 229 7.52 18.25 -5.50
CA VAL A 229 8.20 18.37 -6.81
C VAL A 229 7.20 18.54 -7.95
N VAL A 230 6.07 17.83 -7.88
CA VAL A 230 5.05 17.85 -8.94
C VAL A 230 4.24 19.15 -8.95
N ASP A 231 3.76 19.59 -7.77
CA ASP A 231 2.83 20.72 -7.66
C ASP A 231 3.53 22.05 -7.35
N GLY A 232 4.78 22.04 -6.87
CA GLY A 232 5.56 23.24 -6.53
C GLY A 232 5.12 23.99 -5.27
N SER A 233 4.01 23.59 -4.64
CA SER A 233 3.50 24.23 -3.41
C SER A 233 4.06 23.59 -2.14
N PRO A 234 4.70 24.35 -1.23
CA PRO A 234 5.18 23.85 0.06
C PRO A 234 4.08 23.20 0.93
N GLU A 235 2.82 23.61 0.76
CA GLU A 235 1.68 23.02 1.50
C GLU A 235 1.54 21.52 1.23
N ARG A 236 1.97 21.07 0.05
CA ARG A 236 1.96 19.64 -0.30
C ARG A 236 2.90 18.81 0.56
N LEU A 237 3.89 19.40 1.23
CA LEU A 237 4.72 18.68 2.18
C LEU A 237 3.92 18.16 3.38
N ALA A 238 2.74 18.74 3.66
CA ALA A 238 1.87 18.29 4.75
C ALA A 238 1.40 16.85 4.59
N VAL A 239 1.38 16.28 3.38
CA VAL A 239 1.05 14.85 3.16
C VAL A 239 2.07 13.90 3.81
N PHE A 240 3.19 14.42 4.31
CA PHE A 240 4.11 13.72 5.20
C PHE A 240 3.38 13.10 6.42
N PHE A 241 2.51 13.86 7.09
CA PHE A 241 1.83 13.41 8.31
C PHE A 241 0.87 12.25 8.08
N PRO A 242 -0.12 12.32 7.16
CA PRO A 242 -0.92 11.15 6.82
C PRO A 242 -0.02 10.04 6.24
N GLY A 243 1.08 10.39 5.58
CA GLY A 243 2.01 9.39 5.07
C GLY A 243 2.70 8.54 6.14
N LEU A 244 2.97 9.09 7.33
CA LEU A 244 3.41 8.32 8.50
C LEU A 244 2.31 7.36 8.98
N LEU A 245 1.07 7.84 9.05
CA LEU A 245 -0.07 7.04 9.48
C LEU A 245 -0.32 5.88 8.53
N PHE A 246 -0.33 6.11 7.21
CA PHE A 246 -0.51 5.07 6.20
C PHE A 246 0.59 4.00 6.31
N GLY A 247 1.84 4.42 6.54
CA GLY A 247 2.94 3.50 6.77
C GLY A 247 2.79 2.69 8.06
N TRP A 248 2.27 3.29 9.14
CA TRP A 248 1.96 2.56 10.38
C TRP A 248 0.80 1.57 10.17
N ILE A 249 -0.25 1.95 9.43
CA ILE A 249 -1.37 1.06 9.06
C ILE A 249 -0.81 -0.15 8.31
N ARG A 250 0.02 0.07 7.28
CA ARG A 250 0.67 -1.02 6.52
C ARG A 250 1.47 -1.96 7.42
N ALA A 251 2.20 -1.43 8.41
CA ALA A 251 2.95 -2.27 9.34
C ALA A 251 2.04 -3.04 10.30
N ARG A 252 0.93 -2.43 10.75
CA ARG A 252 -0.04 -3.07 11.65
C ARG A 252 -0.81 -4.19 10.97
N ARG A 253 -1.15 -4.01 9.68
CA ARG A 253 -2.01 -4.91 8.91
C ARG A 253 -1.25 -5.96 8.11
N GLY A 254 0.01 -5.72 7.77
CA GLY A 254 0.81 -6.63 6.95
C GLY A 254 0.56 -6.50 5.44
N GLY A 255 -0.59 -5.93 5.03
CA GLY A 255 -0.91 -5.57 3.65
C GLY A 255 -1.27 -4.09 3.48
N ILE A 256 -1.43 -3.63 2.23
CA ILE A 256 -1.80 -2.23 1.92
C ILE A 256 -3.31 -1.99 1.92
N GLY A 257 -4.16 -3.01 2.02
CA GLY A 257 -5.62 -2.88 1.83
C GLY A 257 -6.29 -1.82 2.71
N ALA A 258 -6.04 -1.83 4.03
CA ALA A 258 -6.58 -0.80 4.91
C ALA A 258 -5.99 0.59 4.66
N ALA A 259 -4.71 0.65 4.26
CA ALA A 259 -4.06 1.92 3.92
C ALA A 259 -4.68 2.53 2.65
N ILE A 260 -4.98 1.72 1.63
CA ILE A 260 -5.68 2.16 0.41
C ILE A 260 -7.02 2.78 0.77
N LEU A 261 -7.85 2.06 1.55
CA LEU A 261 -9.17 2.57 1.88
C LEU A 261 -9.10 3.83 2.75
N PHE A 262 -8.24 3.83 3.77
CA PHE A 262 -8.09 4.99 4.64
C PHE A 262 -7.54 6.22 3.89
N HIS A 263 -6.61 6.01 2.96
CA HIS A 263 -6.11 7.07 2.07
C HIS A 263 -7.23 7.63 1.20
N ALA A 264 -7.97 6.77 0.48
CA ALA A 264 -9.10 7.22 -0.33
C ALA A 264 -10.13 7.99 0.52
N LEU A 265 -10.52 7.46 1.68
CA LEU A 265 -11.42 8.15 2.62
C LEU A 265 -10.87 9.51 3.06
N SER A 266 -9.56 9.63 3.27
CA SER A 266 -8.92 10.90 3.65
C SER A 266 -9.02 11.93 2.52
N ASN A 267 -8.82 11.51 1.26
CA ASN A 267 -8.96 12.38 0.11
C ASN A 267 -10.42 12.82 -0.09
N LEU A 268 -11.37 11.89 0.02
CA LEU A 268 -12.80 12.20 -0.04
C LEU A 268 -13.19 13.18 1.07
N TYR A 269 -12.74 12.94 2.30
CA TYR A 269 -13.06 13.78 3.43
C TYR A 269 -12.50 15.19 3.26
N SER A 270 -11.23 15.31 2.85
CA SER A 270 -10.60 16.60 2.56
C SER A 270 -11.35 17.37 1.47
N ASP A 271 -11.75 16.71 0.37
CA ASP A 271 -12.54 17.33 -0.70
C ASP A 271 -13.90 17.84 -0.18
N VAL A 272 -14.59 17.08 0.66
CA VAL A 272 -15.84 17.51 1.30
C VAL A 272 -15.63 18.71 2.22
N LEU A 273 -14.57 18.74 3.02
CA LEU A 273 -14.26 19.87 3.89
C LEU A 273 -13.94 21.14 3.10
N VAL A 274 -13.12 21.02 2.05
CA VAL A 274 -12.78 22.13 1.15
C VAL A 274 -14.04 22.68 0.49
N ARG A 275 -14.87 21.83 -0.14
CA ARG A 275 -16.11 22.28 -0.79
C ARG A 275 -17.09 22.90 0.20
N GLY A 276 -17.17 22.38 1.43
CA GLY A 276 -18.18 22.80 2.38
C GLY A 276 -17.84 24.02 3.23
N TRP A 277 -16.56 24.37 3.38
CA TRP A 277 -16.13 25.57 4.12
C TRP A 277 -15.49 26.65 3.24
N LEU A 278 -14.89 26.27 2.11
CA LEU A 278 -14.10 27.16 1.25
C LEU A 278 -14.67 27.31 -0.17
N GLY A 279 -15.67 26.49 -0.54
CA GLY A 279 -16.27 26.43 -1.88
C GLY A 279 -17.33 27.47 -2.19
#